data_AF-A0A4V6JGP9-F1
#
_entry.id   AF-A0A4V6JGP9-F1
#
_cell.length_a   1.000
_cell.length_b   1.000
_cell.length_c   1.000
_cell.angle_alpha   90.00
_cell.angle_beta   90.00
_cell.angle_gamma   90.00
#
_symmetry.space_group_name_H-M   'P 1'
#
loop_
_entity.id
_entity.type
_entity.pdbx_description
1 polymer ?
#
loop_
_entity_poly.entity_id
_entity_poly.type
_entity_poly.pdbx_seq_one_letter_code
_entity_poly.pdbx_strand_id
1 'polypeptide(L)'
;MVANIPADVSELPTGAGSGRPGLPAGALQTRTDFGKAGYGGAAPPQGESHRYQFTVHALDVEHIEVDADASGAMVGFNVHFHSLGSASLTVLYR
;
A
#
# COMPACT_ATOMS: atom_id res chain seq x y z
N MET A 1 4.27 -0.53 1.62
CA MET A 1 2.98 -0.71 0.91
C MET A 1 2.37 -2.05 1.35
N VAL A 2 1.22 -2.47 0.82
CA VAL A 2 0.73 -3.85 1.00
C VAL A 2 0.64 -4.50 -0.38
N ALA A 3 1.29 -5.64 -0.55
CA ALA A 3 1.31 -6.43 -1.79
C ALA A 3 0.68 -7.80 -1.56
N ASN A 4 0.36 -8.50 -2.66
CA ASN A 4 -0.11 -9.90 -2.66
C ASN A 4 -1.36 -10.13 -1.79
N ILE A 5 -2.30 -9.19 -1.83
CA ILE A 5 -3.63 -9.36 -1.22
C ILE A 5 -4.42 -10.35 -2.09
N PRO A 6 -5.01 -11.43 -1.52
CA PRO A 6 -5.80 -12.40 -2.28
C PRO A 6 -6.97 -11.75 -3.03
N ALA A 7 -7.30 -12.29 -4.21
CA ALA A 7 -8.27 -11.68 -5.12
C ALA A 7 -9.73 -11.66 -4.60
N ASP A 8 -10.06 -12.51 -3.64
CA ASP A 8 -11.37 -12.56 -2.97
C ASP A 8 -11.50 -11.55 -1.81
N VAL A 9 -10.40 -10.92 -1.40
CA VAL A 9 -10.40 -9.89 -0.35
C VAL A 9 -10.76 -8.53 -0.97
N SER A 10 -11.91 -7.99 -0.56
CA SER A 10 -12.43 -6.71 -1.04
C SER A 10 -12.41 -5.58 -0.01
N GLU A 11 -11.95 -5.87 1.22
CA GLU A 11 -11.80 -4.87 2.28
C GLU A 11 -10.55 -5.10 3.11
N LEU A 12 -10.04 -4.01 3.69
CA LEU A 12 -9.05 -4.07 4.76
C LEU A 12 -9.64 -3.41 6.01
N PRO A 13 -9.63 -4.08 7.17
CA PRO A 13 -10.14 -3.48 8.40
C PRO A 13 -9.29 -2.28 8.80
N THR A 14 -9.92 -1.34 9.50
CA THR A 14 -9.21 -0.18 10.06
C THR A 14 -8.05 -0.65 10.94
N GLY A 15 -6.84 -0.17 10.66
CA GLY A 15 -5.63 -0.55 11.40
C GLY A 15 -4.88 -1.77 10.86
N ALA A 16 -5.31 -2.40 9.75
CA ALA A 16 -4.55 -3.51 9.12
C ALA A 16 -3.09 -3.13 8.79
N GLY A 17 -2.85 -1.84 8.52
CA GLY A 17 -1.53 -1.27 8.26
C GLY A 17 -0.66 -0.97 9.49
N SER A 18 -1.20 -1.01 10.71
CA SER A 18 -0.61 -0.35 11.88
C SER A 18 0.17 -1.27 12.82
N GLY A 19 0.61 -2.45 12.34
CA GLY A 19 1.21 -3.50 13.18
C GLY A 19 0.21 -4.24 14.07
N ARG A 20 -1.10 -3.99 13.92
CA ARG A 20 -2.16 -4.79 14.51
C ARG A 20 -2.49 -5.96 13.58
N PRO A 21 -3.00 -7.09 14.11
CA PRO A 21 -3.59 -8.13 13.26
C PRO A 21 -4.69 -7.55 12.38
N GLY A 22 -4.78 -8.00 11.12
CA GLY A 22 -5.82 -7.52 10.21
C GLY A 22 -5.47 -7.61 8.73
N LEU A 23 -4.22 -7.90 8.37
CA LEU A 23 -3.90 -8.28 7.00
C LEU A 23 -4.34 -9.72 6.71
N PRO A 24 -4.90 -9.98 5.52
CA PRO A 24 -5.23 -11.33 5.09
C PRO A 24 -3.96 -12.17 4.95
N ALA A 25 -4.10 -13.49 5.10
CA ALA A 25 -3.01 -14.42 4.85
C ALA A 25 -2.50 -14.28 3.41
N GLY A 26 -1.18 -14.36 3.21
CA GLY A 26 -0.53 -14.17 1.91
C GLY A 26 -0.15 -12.72 1.60
N ALA A 27 -0.80 -11.73 2.21
CA ALA A 27 -0.44 -10.32 2.03
C ALA A 27 0.86 -9.96 2.75
N LEU A 28 1.64 -9.07 2.12
CA LEU A 28 2.94 -8.64 2.61
C LEU A 28 3.01 -7.12 2.74
N GLN A 29 3.44 -6.63 3.90
CA GLN A 29 3.83 -5.22 4.05
C GLN A 29 5.27 -5.03 3.61
N THR A 30 5.47 -4.10 2.68
CA THR A 30 6.80 -3.71 2.21
C THR A 30 7.25 -2.40 2.84
N ARG A 31 8.56 -2.13 2.80
CA ARG A 31 9.19 -0.92 3.28
C ARG A 31 8.55 0.36 2.72
N THR A 32 8.47 1.37 3.57
CA THR A 32 8.02 2.73 3.23
C THR A 32 9.19 3.72 3.32
N ASP A 33 8.97 4.96 2.89
CA ASP A 33 9.97 6.03 3.02
C ASP A 33 10.25 6.41 4.49
N PHE A 34 9.44 5.94 5.45
CA PHE A 34 9.78 5.99 6.89
C PHE A 34 10.87 4.97 7.29
N GLY A 35 11.41 4.20 6.33
CA GLY A 35 12.48 3.22 6.54
C GLY A 35 12.01 1.88 7.12
N LYS A 36 10.71 1.67 7.31
CA LYS A 36 10.12 0.44 7.87
C LYS A 36 8.83 0.06 7.14
N ALA A 37 8.44 -1.20 7.27
CA ALA A 37 7.13 -1.68 6.82
C ALA A 37 5.99 -1.13 7.71
N GLY A 38 4.78 -1.06 7.14
CA GLY A 38 3.58 -0.56 7.81
C GLY A 38 3.17 0.85 7.41
N TYR A 39 1.96 1.24 7.80
CA TYR A 39 1.38 2.55 7.53
C TYR A 39 1.97 3.61 8.46
N GLY A 40 2.64 4.60 7.88
CA GLY A 40 3.01 5.85 8.54
C GLY A 40 2.06 6.96 8.08
N GLY A 41 1.33 7.56 9.03
CA GLY A 41 0.29 8.55 8.73
C GLY A 41 0.80 9.89 8.23
N ALA A 42 -0.14 10.83 8.06
CA ALA A 42 0.15 12.19 7.61
C ALA A 42 0.97 12.99 8.64
N ALA A 43 2.01 13.67 8.17
CA ALA A 43 2.84 14.59 8.94
C ALA A 43 3.44 15.68 8.02
N PRO A 44 2.59 16.49 7.36
CA PRO A 44 3.09 17.54 6.47
C PRO A 44 3.82 18.64 7.29
N PRO A 45 4.72 19.41 6.66
CA PRO A 45 5.30 20.60 7.29
C PRO A 45 4.22 21.57 7.74
N GLN A 46 4.47 22.28 8.84
CA GLN A 46 3.51 23.22 9.41
C GLN A 46 3.07 24.27 8.38
N GLY A 47 1.75 24.37 8.19
CA GLY A 47 1.14 25.38 7.32
C GLY A 47 0.89 24.89 5.89
N GLU A 48 1.47 23.75 5.49
CA GLU A 48 1.25 23.12 4.18
C GLU A 48 0.06 22.16 4.20
N SER A 49 -0.58 21.99 3.04
CA SER A 49 -1.62 20.97 2.84
C SER A 49 -1.12 19.97 1.81
N HIS A 50 -1.04 18.70 2.19
CA HIS A 50 -0.54 17.62 1.33
C HIS A 50 -1.68 16.71 0.89
N ARG A 51 -1.50 16.10 -0.29
CA ARG A 51 -2.40 15.07 -0.81
C ARG A 51 -1.91 13.69 -0.38
N TYR A 52 -2.77 12.94 0.30
CA TYR A 52 -2.54 11.54 0.64
C TYR A 52 -3.42 10.67 -0.27
N GLN A 53 -2.76 9.99 -1.21
CA GLN A 53 -3.42 9.13 -2.19
C GLN A 53 -3.42 7.69 -1.71
N PHE A 54 -4.62 7.15 -1.48
CA PHE A 54 -4.84 5.74 -1.18
C PHE A 54 -5.32 5.08 -2.46
N THR A 55 -4.52 4.17 -3.01
CA THR A 55 -4.83 3.51 -4.28
C THR A 55 -4.85 2.00 -4.11
N VAL A 56 -5.89 1.36 -4.65
CA VAL A 56 -5.97 -0.09 -4.83
C VAL A 56 -5.71 -0.38 -6.31
N HIS A 57 -4.87 -1.39 -6.58
CA HIS A 57 -4.57 -1.87 -7.93
C HIS A 57 -5.04 -3.32 -8.04
N ALA A 58 -5.79 -3.64 -9.10
CA ALA A 58 -6.07 -5.01 -9.49
C ALA A 58 -4.96 -5.47 -10.44
N LEU A 59 -4.35 -6.63 -10.16
CA LEU A 59 -3.24 -7.17 -10.93
C LEU A 59 -3.65 -8.46 -11.67
N ASP A 60 -2.99 -8.77 -12.78
CA ASP A 60 -3.21 -9.98 -13.60
C ASP A 60 -2.42 -11.21 -13.13
N VAL A 61 -1.62 -11.06 -12.07
CA VAL A 61 -0.84 -12.11 -11.42
C VAL A 61 -1.26 -12.27 -9.97
N GLU A 62 -1.20 -13.50 -9.46
CA GLU A 62 -1.51 -13.82 -8.06
C GLU A 62 -0.47 -13.24 -7.10
N HIS A 63 0.81 -13.25 -7.50
CA HIS A 63 1.93 -12.77 -6.71
C HIS A 63 2.88 -11.93 -7.56
N ILE A 64 3.36 -10.82 -6.98
CA ILE A 64 4.53 -10.09 -7.47
C ILE A 64 5.75 -10.44 -6.61
N GLU A 65 6.91 -10.53 -7.26
CA GLU A 65 8.18 -10.96 -6.65
C GLU A 65 8.81 -9.83 -5.83
N VAL A 66 8.33 -9.64 -4.61
CA VAL A 66 8.82 -8.63 -3.65
C VAL A 66 8.93 -9.21 -2.25
N ASP A 67 9.90 -8.73 -1.47
CA ASP A 67 10.08 -9.03 -0.06
C ASP A 67 9.70 -7.83 0.83
N ALA A 68 9.90 -7.97 2.14
CA ALA A 68 9.57 -6.94 3.12
C ALA A 68 10.41 -5.65 2.96
N ASP A 69 11.59 -5.73 2.33
CA ASP A 69 12.53 -4.62 2.16
C ASP A 69 12.37 -3.89 0.81
N ALA A 70 11.60 -4.48 -0.12
CA ALA A 70 11.25 -3.89 -1.39
C ALA A 70 10.75 -2.45 -1.23
N SER A 71 11.36 -1.54 -1.99
CA SER A 71 10.98 -0.12 -1.97
C SER A 71 9.61 0.10 -2.60
N GLY A 72 8.99 1.26 -2.31
CA GLY A 72 7.75 1.64 -2.98
C GLY A 72 7.88 1.69 -4.50
N ALA A 73 9.05 2.08 -5.01
CA ALA A 73 9.35 2.07 -6.44
C ALA A 73 9.42 0.66 -7.04
N MET A 74 9.99 -0.32 -6.33
CA MET A 74 10.03 -1.71 -6.80
C MET A 74 8.63 -2.33 -6.87
N VAL A 75 7.79 -2.07 -5.87
CA VAL A 75 6.38 -2.50 -5.90
C VAL A 75 5.65 -1.80 -7.04
N GLY A 76 5.83 -0.48 -7.19
CA GLY A 76 5.25 0.31 -8.26
C GLY A 76 5.66 -0.16 -9.67
N PHE A 77 6.92 -0.61 -9.84
CA PHE A 77 7.39 -1.21 -11.08
C PHE A 77 6.61 -2.47 -11.43
N ASN A 78 6.44 -3.40 -10.48
CA ASN A 78 5.66 -4.62 -10.70
C ASN A 78 4.19 -4.29 -11.01
N VAL A 79 3.58 -3.38 -10.23
CA VAL A 79 2.21 -2.91 -10.46
C VAL A 79 2.05 -2.34 -11.86
N HIS A 80 3.01 -1.55 -12.35
CA HIS A 80 2.93 -0.95 -13.68
C HIS A 80 2.76 -1.98 -14.81
N PHE A 81 3.48 -3.10 -14.72
CA PHE A 81 3.44 -4.14 -15.76
C PHE A 81 2.26 -5.11 -15.62
N HIS A 82 1.67 -5.22 -14.43
CA HIS A 82 0.61 -6.19 -14.14
C HIS A 82 -0.77 -5.55 -13.89
N SER A 83 -0.90 -4.22 -13.94
CA SER A 83 -2.15 -3.53 -13.58
C SER A 83 -3.26 -3.76 -14.61
N LEU A 84 -4.36 -4.34 -14.16
CA LEU A 84 -5.64 -4.41 -14.88
C LEU A 84 -6.49 -3.15 -14.70
N GLY A 85 -6.35 -2.47 -13.55
CA GLY A 85 -7.10 -1.27 -13.21
C GLY A 85 -6.78 -0.78 -11.81
N SER A 86 -7.23 0.43 -11.48
CA SER A 86 -7.04 1.01 -10.16
C SER A 86 -8.19 1.91 -9.74
N ALA A 87 -8.31 2.10 -8.43
CA ALA A 87 -9.21 3.08 -7.83
C ALA A 87 -8.45 3.85 -6.75
N SER A 88 -8.66 5.17 -6.69
CA SER A 88 -7.96 6.05 -5.76
C SER A 88 -8.91 6.91 -4.95
N LEU A 89 -8.60 7.06 -3.66
CA LEU A 89 -9.16 8.08 -2.78
C LEU A 89 -8.04 9.07 -2.44
N THR A 90 -8.27 10.36 -2.65
CA THR A 90 -7.33 11.41 -2.24
C THR A 90 -7.90 12.18 -1.06
N VAL A 91 -7.13 12.22 0.04
CA VAL A 91 -7.48 12.99 1.24
C VAL A 91 -6.46 14.11 1.42
N LEU A 92 -6.92 15.27 1.90
CA LEU A 92 -6.05 16.38 2.26
C LEU A 92 -5.81 16.38 3.77
N TYR A 93 -4.58 16.62 4.18
CA TYR A 93 -4.25 16.86 5.59
C TYR A 93 -3.26 18.03 5.68
N ARG A 94 -3.44 18.83 6.74
CA ARG A 94 -2.69 20.05 7.04
C ARG A 94 -2.23 20.04 8.48
#